data_AF-A0A355DVS5-F1
#
_entry.id   AF-A0A355DVS5-F1
#
_cell.length_a   1.000
_cell.length_b   1.000
_cell.length_c   1.000
_cell.angle_alpha   90.00
_cell.angle_beta   90.00
_cell.angle_gamma   90.00
#
_symmetry.space_group_name_H-M   'P 1'
#
loop_
_entity.id
_entity.type
_entity.pdbx_description
1 polymer ?
#
loop_
_entity_poly.entity_id
_entity_poly.type
_entity_poly.pdbx_seq_one_letter_code
_entity_poly.pdbx_strand_id
1 'polypeptide(L)'
;YHRLGGGKPLGFGSVQIKIADTDLRKGEQWRQFYSSLIPIVKPEQTAALNVKEDFRKAVEEAYNGSFLQVSFISAFVQAAKGFNKPVHYPRLSPEPQPEGKSYEWFVANENDTRNDKAMRLSLPELTKDSGLPLSPRTPKSN
;
A
#
# COMPACT_ATOMS: atom_id res chain seq x y z
N TYR A 1 -5.66 -2.44 9.11
CA TYR A 1 -6.27 -3.34 8.11
C TYR A 1 -5.54 -3.15 6.80
N HIS A 2 -5.06 -4.23 6.18
CA HIS A 2 -4.47 -4.21 4.83
C HIS A 2 -5.58 -4.53 3.82
N ARG A 3 -5.55 -4.01 2.58
CA ARG A 3 -6.63 -4.27 1.59
C ARG A 3 -6.10 -5.06 0.41
N LEU A 4 -6.81 -6.12 0.04
CA LEU A 4 -6.59 -6.98 -1.13
C LEU A 4 -7.89 -7.01 -1.95
N GLY A 5 -7.83 -6.63 -3.23
CA GLY A 5 -8.97 -6.59 -4.16
C GLY A 5 -9.45 -5.18 -4.54
N GLY A 6 -9.75 -4.97 -5.82
CA GLY A 6 -10.08 -3.68 -6.43
C GLY A 6 -11.26 -3.73 -7.42
N GLY A 7 -12.40 -4.30 -7.02
CA GLY A 7 -13.64 -4.30 -7.81
C GLY A 7 -14.74 -3.42 -7.20
N LYS A 8 -15.34 -2.53 -8.00
CA LYS A 8 -16.57 -1.76 -7.66
C LYS A 8 -17.78 -2.71 -7.46
N PRO A 9 -18.90 -2.30 -6.80
CA PRO A 9 -19.15 -1.07 -6.05
C PRO A 9 -19.22 -1.29 -4.52
N LEU A 10 -19.05 -2.52 -4.03
CA LEU A 10 -19.46 -2.88 -2.67
C LEU A 10 -18.40 -2.75 -1.57
N GLY A 11 -17.16 -2.34 -1.88
CA GLY A 11 -16.21 -1.90 -0.86
C GLY A 11 -15.89 -2.90 0.27
N PHE A 12 -16.23 -4.18 0.12
CA PHE A 12 -15.87 -5.21 1.08
C PHE A 12 -14.44 -5.67 0.78
N GLY A 13 -13.45 -5.02 1.41
CA GLY A 13 -12.05 -5.33 1.16
C GLY A 13 -11.11 -5.00 2.32
N SER A 14 -11.64 -4.71 3.52
CA SER A 14 -10.80 -4.63 4.71
C SER A 14 -10.46 -6.04 5.17
N VAL A 15 -9.23 -6.49 4.89
CA VAL A 15 -8.73 -7.76 5.41
C VAL A 15 -7.78 -7.50 6.58
N GLN A 16 -7.82 -8.38 7.57
CA GLN A 16 -6.78 -8.46 8.58
C GLN A 16 -5.79 -9.52 8.13
N ILE A 17 -4.55 -9.11 7.88
CA ILE A 17 -3.47 -10.06 7.61
C ILE A 17 -2.87 -10.43 8.95
N LYS A 18 -2.83 -11.73 9.24
CA LYS A 18 -2.04 -12.31 10.33
C LYS A 18 -1.04 -13.26 9.70
N ILE A 19 0.23 -13.13 10.06
CA ILE A 19 1.26 -14.08 9.64
C ILE A 19 1.03 -15.36 10.45
N ALA A 20 0.66 -16.45 9.78
CA ALA A 20 0.46 -17.75 10.42
C ALA A 20 1.76 -18.57 10.42
N ASP A 21 2.53 -18.50 9.33
CA ASP A 21 3.78 -19.23 9.16
C ASP A 21 4.65 -18.50 8.12
N THR A 22 5.96 -18.76 8.13
CA THR A 22 6.93 -18.21 7.17
C THR A 22 7.76 -19.34 6.55
N ASP A 23 8.08 -19.20 5.27
CA ASP A 23 8.89 -20.18 4.53
C ASP A 23 9.88 -19.44 3.62
N LEU A 24 11.15 -19.38 4.06
CA LEU A 24 12.23 -18.83 3.26
C LEU A 24 12.98 -19.98 2.57
N ARG A 25 13.12 -19.85 1.24
CA ARG A 25 13.82 -20.82 0.39
C ARG A 25 14.77 -20.12 -0.57
N LYS A 26 15.85 -20.80 -0.96
CA LYS A 26 16.71 -20.40 -2.08
C LYS A 26 16.02 -20.71 -3.41
N GLY A 27 16.51 -20.11 -4.51
CA GLY A 27 15.91 -20.27 -5.83
C GLY A 27 15.72 -21.72 -6.29
N GLU A 28 16.74 -22.56 -6.07
CA GLU A 28 16.70 -24.01 -6.37
C GLU A 28 15.58 -24.74 -5.60
N GLN A 29 15.39 -24.37 -4.33
CA GLN A 29 14.36 -24.95 -3.46
C GLN A 29 12.96 -24.45 -3.84
N TRP A 30 12.82 -23.19 -4.28
CA TRP A 30 11.57 -22.69 -4.85
C TRP A 30 11.22 -23.40 -6.15
N ARG A 31 12.19 -23.61 -7.03
CA ARG A 31 11.98 -24.35 -8.28
C ARG A 31 11.46 -25.76 -7.97
N GLN A 32 12.10 -26.46 -7.03
CA GLN A 32 11.66 -27.78 -6.61
C GLN A 32 10.23 -27.75 -6.03
N PHE A 33 9.95 -26.80 -5.13
CA PHE A 33 8.64 -26.61 -4.50
C PHE A 33 7.53 -26.40 -5.55
N TYR A 34 7.71 -25.44 -6.47
CA TYR A 34 6.71 -25.14 -7.50
C TYR A 34 6.59 -26.24 -8.56
N SER A 35 7.65 -27.01 -8.82
CA SER A 35 7.60 -28.15 -9.74
C SER A 35 6.96 -29.40 -9.15
N SER A 36 6.74 -29.42 -7.83
CA SER A 36 6.24 -30.60 -7.13
C SER A 36 4.73 -30.53 -6.93
N LEU A 37 4.07 -31.66 -7.16
CA LEU A 37 2.67 -31.88 -6.81
C LEU A 37 2.50 -32.55 -5.44
N ILE A 38 3.61 -32.86 -4.77
CA ILE A 38 3.64 -33.46 -3.42
C ILE A 38 4.29 -32.51 -2.40
N PRO A 39 3.96 -32.66 -1.11
CA PRO A 39 4.61 -31.88 -0.05
C PRO A 39 6.12 -32.06 -0.08
N ILE A 40 6.85 -30.95 -0.08
CA ILE A 40 8.30 -30.93 0.09
C ILE A 40 8.64 -30.45 1.49
N VAL A 41 9.58 -31.13 2.13
CA VAL A 41 10.16 -30.71 3.41
C VAL A 41 10.60 -29.26 3.34
N LYS A 42 10.14 -28.46 4.31
CA LYS A 42 10.59 -27.08 4.45
C LYS A 42 12.08 -27.08 4.79
N PRO A 43 12.89 -26.23 4.13
CA PRO A 43 14.28 -26.13 4.51
C PRO A 43 14.42 -25.59 5.92
N GLU A 44 15.51 -25.96 6.57
CA GLU A 44 15.95 -25.35 7.83
C GLU A 44 16.02 -23.82 7.67
N GLN A 45 15.31 -23.11 8.56
CA GLN A 45 15.18 -21.66 8.49
C GLN A 45 16.36 -20.93 9.17
N THR A 46 17.42 -21.63 9.55
CA THR A 46 18.63 -21.04 10.16
C THR A 46 19.28 -20.00 9.25
N ALA A 47 19.23 -20.20 7.93
CA ALA A 47 19.69 -19.19 6.96
C ALA A 47 18.85 -17.90 7.00
N ALA A 48 17.58 -17.96 7.40
CA ALA A 48 16.70 -16.79 7.51
C ALA A 48 17.07 -15.87 8.68
N LEU A 49 17.79 -16.39 9.69
CA LEU A 49 18.16 -15.64 10.90
C LEU A 49 19.01 -14.41 10.56
N ASN A 50 19.93 -14.54 9.60
CA ASN A 50 20.82 -13.45 9.20
C ASN A 50 20.22 -12.56 8.10
N VAL A 51 19.32 -13.09 7.26
CA VAL A 51 18.73 -12.35 6.12
C VAL A 51 18.03 -11.07 6.57
N LYS A 52 17.39 -11.07 7.75
CA LYS A 52 16.76 -9.85 8.29
C LYS A 52 17.79 -8.75 8.52
N GLU A 53 18.93 -9.10 9.11
CA GLU A 53 19.99 -8.16 9.43
C GLU A 53 20.77 -7.73 8.19
N ASP A 54 21.00 -8.65 7.26
CA ASP A 54 21.62 -8.37 5.96
C ASP A 54 20.75 -7.41 5.13
N PHE A 55 19.43 -7.64 5.11
CA PHE A 55 18.48 -6.72 4.47
C PHE A 55 18.49 -5.35 5.12
N ARG A 56 18.52 -5.30 6.47
CA ARG A 56 18.60 -4.05 7.23
C ARG A 56 19.83 -3.24 6.81
N LYS A 57 21.01 -3.85 6.85
CA LYS A 57 22.28 -3.22 6.46
C LYS A 57 22.28 -2.77 5.00
N ALA A 58 21.85 -3.64 4.09
CA ALA A 58 21.80 -3.31 2.66
C ALA A 58 20.91 -2.09 2.37
N VAL A 59 19.78 -1.96 3.07
CA VAL A 59 18.91 -0.78 2.95
C VAL A 59 19.57 0.46 3.56
N GLU A 60 20.19 0.35 4.73
CA GLU A 60 20.90 1.47 5.36
C GLU A 60 22.05 2.00 4.49
N GLU A 61 22.82 1.10 3.88
CA GLU A 61 23.90 1.41 2.96
C GLU A 61 23.37 2.06 1.66
N ALA A 62 22.35 1.48 1.04
CA ALA A 62 21.83 1.96 -0.25
C ALA A 62 21.14 3.34 -0.14
N TYR A 63 20.55 3.66 1.00
CA TYR A 63 19.78 4.89 1.21
C TYR A 63 20.49 5.89 2.15
N ASN A 64 21.70 5.56 2.62
CA ASN A 64 22.52 6.37 3.51
C ASN A 64 21.72 6.95 4.72
N GLY A 65 21.03 6.08 5.43
CA GLY A 65 20.15 6.47 6.53
C GLY A 65 19.77 5.31 7.44
N SER A 66 19.21 5.61 8.61
CA SER A 66 18.72 4.58 9.53
C SER A 66 17.57 3.80 8.89
N PHE A 67 17.57 2.46 9.06
CA PHE A 67 16.62 1.57 8.41
C PHE A 67 15.16 2.03 8.57
N LEU A 68 14.75 2.37 9.79
CA LEU A 68 13.36 2.79 10.08
C LEU A 68 13.00 4.18 9.55
N GLN A 69 13.99 4.98 9.16
CA GLN A 69 13.80 6.33 8.62
C GLN A 69 13.75 6.34 7.09
N VAL A 70 14.19 5.27 6.42
CA VAL A 70 14.06 5.14 4.96
C VAL A 70 12.57 5.18 4.58
N SER A 71 12.22 6.01 3.59
CA SER A 71 10.83 6.40 3.30
C SER A 71 9.90 5.22 3.04
N PHE A 72 10.32 4.21 2.26
CA PHE A 72 9.47 3.05 1.98
C PHE A 72 9.35 2.12 3.20
N ILE A 73 10.38 2.04 4.05
CA ILE A 73 10.35 1.25 5.29
C ILE A 73 9.40 1.91 6.29
N SER A 74 9.53 3.21 6.51
CA SER A 74 8.68 3.96 7.42
C SER A 74 7.21 3.92 6.98
N ALA A 75 6.94 4.05 5.68
CA ALA A 75 5.62 3.86 5.11
C ALA A 75 5.10 2.44 5.33
N PHE A 76 5.90 1.40 5.08
CA PHE A 76 5.50 0.01 5.33
C PHE A 76 5.15 -0.24 6.80
N VAL A 77 5.97 0.25 7.73
CA VAL A 77 5.72 0.12 9.18
C VAL A 77 4.42 0.83 9.57
N GLN A 78 4.15 2.02 9.03
CA GLN A 78 2.89 2.73 9.25
C GLN A 78 1.70 1.94 8.70
N ALA A 79 1.82 1.35 7.52
CA ALA A 79 0.79 0.48 6.94
C ALA A 79 0.54 -0.76 7.80
N ALA A 80 1.61 -1.41 8.28
CA ALA A 80 1.57 -2.64 9.09
C ALA A 80 0.89 -2.44 10.44
N LYS A 81 1.10 -1.28 11.08
CA LYS A 81 0.34 -0.89 12.29
C LYS A 81 -1.15 -0.72 12.01
N GLY A 82 -1.49 -0.29 10.79
CA GLY A 82 -2.83 0.14 10.41
C GLY A 82 -3.15 1.56 10.89
N PHE A 83 -4.30 2.07 10.47
CA PHE A 83 -4.79 3.40 10.83
C PHE A 83 -6.32 3.40 10.90
N ASN A 84 -6.86 4.32 11.71
CA ASN A 84 -8.29 4.56 11.83
C ASN A 84 -8.69 5.81 11.04
N LYS A 85 -8.71 5.70 9.71
CA LYS A 85 -9.12 6.77 8.78
C LYS A 85 -10.32 6.29 7.97
N PRO A 86 -11.18 7.19 7.46
CA PRO A 86 -12.22 6.82 6.52
C PRO A 86 -11.62 6.08 5.33
N VAL A 87 -12.17 4.91 5.00
CA VAL A 87 -11.63 4.10 3.91
C VAL A 87 -12.65 3.96 2.79
N HIS A 88 -12.75 5.04 2.03
CA HIS A 88 -13.64 5.18 0.88
C HIS A 88 -12.88 5.80 -0.29
N TYR A 89 -13.42 5.65 -1.50
CA TYR A 89 -12.89 6.38 -2.65
C TYR A 89 -13.03 7.90 -2.43
N PRO A 90 -12.11 8.70 -3.01
CA PRO A 90 -12.33 10.13 -3.16
C PRO A 90 -13.66 10.41 -3.85
N ARG A 91 -14.33 11.50 -3.43
CA ARG A 91 -15.63 11.92 -3.93
C ARG A 91 -15.77 13.42 -3.75
N LEU A 92 -16.58 14.05 -4.61
CA LEU A 92 -16.79 15.50 -4.61
C LEU A 92 -17.66 16.00 -3.43
N SER A 93 -18.39 15.10 -2.77
CA SER A 93 -19.28 15.40 -1.64
C SER A 93 -18.90 14.62 -0.38
N PRO A 94 -19.17 15.14 0.84
CA PRO A 94 -18.95 14.39 2.08
C PRO A 94 -19.73 13.08 2.13
N GLU A 95 -20.97 13.05 1.64
CA GLU A 95 -21.77 11.84 1.56
C GLU A 95 -21.60 11.12 0.20
N PRO A 96 -21.71 9.78 0.15
CA PRO A 96 -21.75 9.05 -1.12
C PRO A 96 -22.93 9.53 -1.97
N GLN A 97 -22.68 9.81 -3.25
CA GLN A 97 -23.77 10.10 -4.18
C GLN A 97 -24.57 8.81 -4.47
N PRO A 98 -25.90 8.80 -4.31
CA PRO A 98 -26.74 7.62 -4.56
C PRO A 98 -26.55 7.01 -5.95
N GLU A 99 -26.20 7.84 -6.94
CA GLU A 99 -26.00 7.45 -8.34
C GLU A 99 -24.63 6.77 -8.60
N GLY A 100 -23.77 6.64 -7.59
CA GLY A 100 -22.48 5.94 -7.72
C GLY A 100 -21.40 6.72 -8.49
N LYS A 101 -21.52 8.06 -8.55
CA LYS A 101 -20.66 8.95 -9.36
C LYS A 101 -19.33 9.35 -8.72
N SER A 102 -18.77 8.54 -7.80
CA SER A 102 -17.46 8.84 -7.19
C SER A 102 -16.31 8.92 -8.21
N TYR A 103 -16.47 8.36 -9.41
CA TYR A 103 -15.48 8.48 -10.48
C TYR A 103 -15.27 9.92 -10.96
N GLU A 104 -16.25 10.81 -10.76
CA GLU A 104 -16.16 12.22 -11.17
C GLU A 104 -15.02 12.95 -10.47
N TRP A 105 -14.62 12.52 -9.27
CA TRP A 105 -13.44 13.03 -8.59
C TRP A 105 -12.18 12.83 -9.44
N PHE A 106 -12.01 11.63 -10.02
CA PHE A 106 -10.84 11.31 -10.85
C PHE A 106 -10.87 12.08 -12.17
N VAL A 107 -12.06 12.21 -12.79
CA VAL A 107 -12.24 13.05 -13.99
C VAL A 107 -11.82 14.49 -13.68
N ALA A 108 -12.26 15.03 -12.54
CA ALA A 108 -11.89 16.38 -12.11
C ALA A 108 -10.39 16.53 -11.79
N ASN A 109 -9.74 15.47 -11.29
CA ASN A 109 -8.31 15.45 -10.97
C ASN A 109 -7.40 15.44 -12.21
N GLU A 110 -7.80 14.75 -13.28
CA GLU A 110 -6.97 14.48 -14.45
C GLU A 110 -7.17 15.47 -15.61
N ASN A 111 -8.38 16.01 -15.77
CA ASN A 111 -8.72 16.82 -16.94
C ASN A 111 -8.46 18.31 -16.72
N ASP A 112 -7.89 18.99 -17.71
CA ASP A 112 -7.90 20.45 -17.74
C ASP A 112 -9.31 20.96 -18.05
N THR A 113 -9.65 22.15 -17.58
CA THR A 113 -10.86 22.88 -18.01
C THR A 113 -10.44 24.15 -18.75
N ARG A 114 -11.42 24.90 -19.28
CA ARG A 114 -11.16 26.19 -19.92
C ARG A 114 -10.47 27.19 -19.00
N ASN A 115 -10.73 27.13 -17.69
CA ASN A 115 -10.30 28.12 -16.72
C ASN A 115 -9.20 27.61 -15.77
N ASP A 116 -9.12 26.29 -15.54
CA ASP A 116 -8.23 25.69 -14.54
C ASP A 116 -7.50 24.44 -15.07
N LYS A 117 -6.21 24.33 -14.72
CA LYS A 117 -5.39 23.15 -14.97
C LYS A 117 -5.72 22.00 -14.00
N ALA A 118 -5.56 20.77 -14.49
CA ALA A 118 -5.71 19.58 -13.66
C ALA A 118 -4.59 19.49 -12.62
N MET A 119 -4.94 19.12 -11.39
CA MET A 119 -3.98 19.02 -10.27
C MET A 119 -3.24 17.68 -10.25
N ARG A 120 -3.79 16.62 -10.85
CA ARG A 120 -3.18 15.27 -10.94
C ARG A 120 -2.68 14.77 -9.59
N LEU A 121 -3.50 14.99 -8.56
CA LEU A 121 -3.20 14.59 -7.19
C LEU A 121 -3.08 13.08 -7.11
N SER A 122 -2.02 12.63 -6.45
CA SER A 122 -1.80 11.25 -6.04
C SER A 122 -1.92 11.13 -4.53
N LEU A 123 -1.97 9.89 -4.04
CA LEU A 123 -1.95 9.66 -2.60
C LEU A 123 -0.64 10.23 -2.01
N PRO A 124 -0.72 10.99 -0.90
CA PRO A 124 0.46 11.50 -0.24
C PRO A 124 1.29 10.38 0.40
N GLU A 125 2.50 10.72 0.84
CA GLU A 125 3.34 9.83 1.64
C GLU A 125 2.57 9.33 2.87
N LEU A 126 2.51 8.01 3.06
CA LEU A 126 1.65 7.41 4.08
C LEU A 126 1.97 7.88 5.51
N THR A 127 3.23 8.21 5.79
CA THR A 127 3.71 8.71 7.08
C THR A 127 3.18 10.11 7.41
N LYS A 128 2.73 10.86 6.41
CA LYS A 128 2.19 12.24 6.52
C LYS A 128 0.81 12.38 5.88
N ASP A 129 0.15 11.25 5.63
CA ASP A 129 -1.08 11.22 4.85
C ASP A 129 -2.23 11.91 5.61
N SER A 130 -2.72 13.02 5.05
CA SER A 130 -3.90 13.76 5.53
C SER A 130 -5.16 13.46 4.70
N GLY A 131 -5.07 12.49 3.78
CA GLY A 131 -6.08 12.12 2.81
C GLY A 131 -6.18 13.09 1.64
N LEU A 132 -6.84 12.64 0.57
CA LEU A 132 -7.16 13.49 -0.58
C LEU A 132 -8.28 14.48 -0.25
N PRO A 133 -8.31 15.66 -0.89
CA PRO A 133 -9.39 16.63 -0.72
C PRO A 133 -10.69 16.12 -1.35
N LEU A 134 -11.85 16.64 -0.91
CA LEU A 134 -13.13 16.36 -1.56
C LEU A 134 -13.17 16.92 -2.98
N SER A 135 -12.70 18.15 -3.18
CA SER A 135 -12.50 18.71 -4.52
C SER A 135 -11.00 18.65 -4.86
N PRO A 136 -10.60 17.97 -5.95
CA PRO A 136 -9.20 17.98 -6.37
C PRO A 136 -8.76 19.35 -6.89
N ARG A 137 -9.68 20.29 -7.14
CA ARG A 137 -9.40 21.65 -7.64
C ARG A 137 -9.35 22.70 -6.54
N THR A 138 -9.77 22.37 -5.33
CA THR A 138 -9.78 23.28 -4.19
C THR A 138 -9.02 22.61 -3.06
N PRO A 139 -7.71 22.87 -2.92
CA PRO A 139 -6.91 22.26 -1.87
C PRO A 139 -7.52 22.51 -0.49
N LYS A 140 -7.37 21.55 0.43
CA LYS A 140 -7.64 21.83 1.85
C LYS A 140 -6.70 22.97 2.26
N SER A 141 -7.25 24.04 2.81
CA SER A 141 -6.45 25.03 3.53
C SER A 141 -5.75 24.32 4.69
N ASN A 142 -4.42 24.41 4.74
CA ASN A 142 -3.61 23.89 5.85
C ASN A 142 -3.97 24.57 7.17
#